data_AF-A0A450ZWC1-F1
#
_entry.id   AF-A0A450ZWC1-F1
#
_cell.length_a   1.000
_cell.length_b   1.000
_cell.length_c   1.000
_cell.angle_alpha   90.00
_cell.angle_beta   90.00
_cell.angle_gamma   90.00
#
_symmetry.space_group_name_H-M   'P 1'
#
loop_
_entity.id
_entity.type
_entity.pdbx_description
1 polymer ?
#
loop_
_entity_poly.entity_id
_entity_poly.type
_entity_poly.pdbx_seq_one_letter_code
_entity_poly.pdbx_strand_id
1 'polypeptide(L)' 'MWAFGVDDFPQTHLPLRVEVITGTVIDDLGNVSALTAEEWKEKKAEYERIAREHGKPADASRGSP' A
#
# COMPACT_ATOMS: atom_id res chain seq x y z
N MET A 1 1.62 0.81 -19.82
CA MET A 1 0.66 1.79 -19.27
C MET A 1 0.20 1.23 -17.94
N TRP A 2 0.54 1.86 -16.82
CA TRP A 2 0.18 1.35 -15.49
C TRP A 2 -1.34 1.41 -15.33
N ALA A 3 -1.98 0.25 -15.14
CA ALA A 3 -3.41 0.18 -14.95
C ALA A 3 -3.74 0.65 -13.52
N PHE A 4 -4.15 1.92 -13.37
CA PHE A 4 -4.76 2.45 -12.15
C PHE A 4 -6.19 1.92 -11.93
N GLY A 5 -6.47 0.70 -12.41
CA GLY A 5 -7.78 0.07 -12.30
C GLY A 5 -8.05 -0.33 -10.86
N VAL A 6 -8.70 0.57 -10.13
CA VAL A 6 -9.45 0.34 -8.87
C VAL A 6 -8.70 -0.60 -7.92
N ASP A 7 -7.51 -0.19 -7.54
CA ASP A 7 -6.84 -0.76 -6.39
C ASP A 7 -7.54 -0.16 -5.16
N ASP A 8 -8.28 -0.96 -4.39
CA ASP A 8 -8.98 -0.56 -3.15
C ASP A 8 -8.03 -0.06 -2.04
N PHE A 9 -6.75 0.17 -2.38
CA PHE A 9 -5.78 0.66 -1.44
C PHE A 9 -6.09 2.11 -1.06
N PRO A 10 -6.23 2.39 0.25
CA PRO A 10 -6.69 3.69 0.72
C PRO A 10 -5.75 4.81 0.31
N GLN A 11 -6.33 5.91 -0.19
CA GLN A 11 -5.57 7.08 -0.67
C GLN A 11 -4.67 7.69 0.41
N THR A 12 -5.07 7.58 1.68
CA THR A 12 -4.28 8.04 2.84
C THR A 12 -2.94 7.31 2.98
N HIS A 13 -2.79 6.13 2.37
CA HIS A 13 -1.55 5.34 2.41
C HIS A 13 -0.80 5.32 1.07
N LEU A 14 -1.15 6.18 0.11
CA LEU A 14 -0.43 6.27 -1.17
C LEU A 14 1.09 6.49 -1.02
N PRO A 15 1.59 7.27 -0.05
CA PRO A 15 3.04 7.38 0.17
C PRO A 15 3.68 6.00 0.42
N LEU A 16 3.13 5.21 1.34
CA LEU A 16 3.61 3.86 1.64
C LEU A 16 3.62 2.95 0.41
N ARG A 17 2.58 3.03 -0.44
CA ARG A 17 2.52 2.28 -1.69
C ARG A 17 3.66 2.67 -2.64
N VAL A 18 3.89 3.97 -2.83
CA VAL A 18 4.96 4.47 -3.69
C VAL A 18 6.31 3.98 -3.16
N GLU A 19 6.53 4.06 -1.85
CA GLU A 19 7.77 3.64 -1.22
C GLU A 19 8.06 2.15 -1.42
N VAL A 20 7.05 1.28 -1.23
CA VAL A 20 7.19 -0.17 -1.42
C VAL A 20 7.43 -0.54 -2.88
N ILE A 21 6.73 0.11 -3.82
CA ILE A 21 6.87 -0.16 -5.27
C ILE A 21 8.24 0.29 -5.77
N THR A 22 8.70 1.46 -5.35
CA THR A 22 9.94 2.07 -5.84
C THR A 22 11.17 1.63 -5.07
N GLY A 23 11.01 1.11 -3.84
CA GLY A 23 12.12 0.83 -2.94
C GLY A 23 12.82 2.11 -2.45
N THR A 24 12.12 3.24 -2.46
CA THR A 24 12.69 4.55 -2.06
C THR A 24 11.78 5.24 -1.04
N VAL A 25 12.35 6.16 -0.26
CA VAL A 25 11.60 7.03 0.66
C VAL A 25 11.84 8.48 0.28
N ILE A 26 10.81 9.30 0.48
CA ILE A 26 10.86 10.75 0.29
C ILE A 26 10.68 11.40 1.66
N ASP A 27 11.63 12.24 2.07
CA ASP A 27 11.50 13.01 3.31
C ASP A 27 10.63 14.27 3.11
N ASP A 28 10.35 14.98 4.20
CA ASP A 28 9.51 16.20 4.18
C ASP A 28 10.10 17.35 3.35
N LEU A 29 11.39 17.28 3.03
CA LEU A 29 12.09 18.26 2.19
C LEU A 29 12.11 17.84 0.71
N GLY A 30 11.59 16.65 0.38
CA GLY A 30 11.56 16.10 -0.96
C GLY A 30 12.85 15.37 -1.36
N ASN A 31 13.77 15.08 -0.43
CA ASN A 31 14.95 14.28 -0.73
C ASN A 31 14.54 12.82 -0.90
N VAL A 32 15.11 12.16 -1.92
CA VAL A 32 14.83 10.75 -2.22
C VAL A 32 16.04 9.91 -1.82
N SER A 33 15.81 8.85 -1.07
CA SER A 33 16.83 7.85 -0.74
C SER A 33 16.32 6.43 -0.95
N ALA A 34 17.24 5.49 -1.18
CA ALA A 34 16.90 4.08 -1.27
C ALA A 34 16.59 3.53 0.13
N LEU A 35 15.54 2.72 0.24
CA LEU A 35 15.28 1.95 1.44
C LEU A 35 16.34 0.87 1.59
N THR A 36 16.78 0.64 2.82
CA THR A 36 17.50 -0.59 3.16
C THR A 36 16.58 -1.80 2.99
N ALA A 37 17.18 -2.99 2.92
CA ALA A 37 16.42 -4.23 2.81
C ALA A 37 15.51 -4.49 4.03
N GLU A 38 15.87 -3.97 5.20
CA GLU A 38 15.09 -4.13 6.43
C GLU A 38 13.89 -3.17 6.44
N GLU A 39 14.13 -1.88 6.18
CA GLU A 39 13.07 -0.87 6.11
C GLU A 39 12.02 -1.21 5.03
N TRP A 40 12.47 -1.72 3.87
CA TRP A 40 11.56 -2.16 2.82
C TRP A 40 10.69 -3.34 3.26
N LYS A 41 11.25 -4.31 4.02
CA LYS A 41 10.48 -5.45 4.55
C LYS A 41 9.41 -4.99 5.53
N GLU A 42 9.75 -4.06 6.42
CA GLU A 42 8.80 -3.50 7.39
C GLU A 42 7.66 -2.75 6.69
N LYS A 43 7.99 -1.84 5.77
CA LYS A 43 7.00 -1.10 4.97
C LYS A 43 6.14 -2.03 4.11
N LYS A 44 6.73 -3.08 3.53
CA LYS A 44 5.99 -4.09 2.77
C LYS A 44 4.99 -4.84 3.65
N ALA A 45 5.38 -5.22 4.87
CA ALA A 45 4.47 -5.90 5.80
C ALA A 45 3.28 -5.00 6.18
N GLU A 46 3.51 -3.71 6.38
CA GLU A 46 2.45 -2.73 6.61
C GLU A 46 1.53 -2.58 5.39
N TYR A 47 2.09 -2.44 4.19
CA TYR A 47 1.35 -2.39 2.94
C TYR A 47 0.45 -3.62 2.78
N GLU A 48 0.98 -4.83 3.00
CA GLU A 48 0.20 -6.07 2.91
C GLU A 48 -0.92 -6.14 3.95
N ARG A 49 -0.71 -5.58 5.16
CA ARG A 49 -1.75 -5.50 6.18
C ARG A 49 -2.91 -4.61 5.72
N ILE A 50 -2.60 -3.39 5.26
CA ILE A 50 -3.59 -2.43 4.76
C ILE A 50 -4.32 -3.00 3.54
N ALA A 51 -3.58 -3.60 2.61
CA ALA A 51 -4.16 -4.23 1.42
C ALA A 51 -5.12 -5.37 1.79
N ARG A 52 -4.84 -6.16 2.84
CA ARG A 52 -5.76 -7.20 3.34
C ARG A 52 -6.99 -6.64 4.05
N GLU A 53 -6.83 -5.53 4.78
CA GLU A 53 -7.94 -4.86 5.47
C GLU A 53 -8.93 -4.25 4.47
N HIS A 54 -8.42 -3.67 3.38
CA HIS A 54 -9.23 -2.98 2.37
C HIS A 54 -9.60 -3.82 1.14
N GLY A 55 -8.84 -4.88 0.85
CA GLY A 55 -9.09 -5.79 -0.28
C GLY A 55 -10.10 -6.91 0.02
N LYS A 56 -10.71 -6.93 1.21
CA LYS A 56 -11.86 -7.81 1.48
C LYS A 56 -13.14 -7.07 1.10
N PRO A 57 -13.91 -7.56 0.10
CA PRO A 57 -15.26 -7.05 -0.09
C PRO A 57 -16.08 -7.34 1.18
N ALA A 58 -16.90 -6.38 1.58
CA ALA A 58 -17.93 -6.57 2.61
C ALA A 58 -19.07 -7.47 2.09
N ASP A 59 -18.75 -8.69 1.66
CA ASP A 59 -19.70 -9.71 1.21
C ASP A 59 -19.69 -10.91 2.18
N ALA A 60 -19.90 -10.62 3.47
CA ALA A 60 -20.25 -11.60 4.47
C ALA A 60 -21.52 -11.20 5.24
N SER A 61 -22.30 -10.25 4.71
CA SER A 61 -23.51 -9.76 5.39
C SER A 61 -24.69 -9.43 4.46
N ARG A 62 -24.79 -10.06 3.28
CA ARG A 62 -26.03 -10.04 2.50
C ARG A 62 -26.39 -11.42 1.97
N GLY A 63 -27.35 -12.03 2.65
CA GLY A 63 -28.39 -12.86 2.04
C GLY A 63 -28.01 -14.32 1.80
N SER A 64 -28.47 -15.19 2.70
CA SER A 64 -29.03 -16.47 2.27
C SER A 64 -30.55 -16.41 2.49
N PRO A 65 -31.37 -16.77 1.48
CA PRO A 65 -32.82 -16.86 1.58
C PRO A 65 -33.29 -18.02 2.48
#